data_AF-A0A965MZ04-F1
#
_entry.id   AF-A0A965MZ04-F1
#
_cell.length_a   1.000
_cell.length_b   1.000
_cell.length_c   1.000
_cell.angle_alpha   90.00
_cell.angle_beta   90.00
_cell.angle_gamma   90.00
#
_symmetry.space_group_name_H-M   'P 1'
#
loop_
_entity.id
_entity.type
_entity.pdbx_description
1 polymer ?
#
loop_
_entity_poly.entity_id
_entity_poly.type
_entity_poly.pdbx_seq_one_letter_code
_entity_poly.pdbx_strand_id
1 'polypeptide(L)'
;KLMEPDDYDLAIVGAYWGSTGFWGARLPYYKIPLAQIAPIDFSGIVSNLGAITQNDVVFTAALTSGAYTGTSAPGILANGATDTLDATTQLTPPSTVANHVVNLAVTSSATDAAPANNAITNAATISVNNNIYARDLGTVASGSYNQGQGFEVGNIFDMYASADLSTIDLFVNAAAVAGAEIYVKLYSIDATTGDFVFVDESAPYTLTAANLGQTISLPLSAPVTLNANESYLVVAGSNGDAGASNDLVVGTAGVSEAQTSFYFDMTDQTWYYTTSTPMVRMNFSPANVEEVNTVNLSVYPNPASDVITVSSTLTEGTITVTDVAGKLVKSTELNDLSTSINTTGLNNGVYYVTVTNGSVTSTEKVVVKK
;
A
#
# COMPACT_ATOMS: atom_id res chain seq x y z
N LYS A 1 33.00 6.33 -30.25
CA LYS A 1 31.79 6.21 -31.09
C LYS A 1 30.85 7.29 -30.59
N LEU A 2 30.58 8.32 -31.37
CA LEU A 2 29.50 9.27 -31.04
C LEU A 2 28.19 8.49 -31.20
N MET A 3 27.34 8.52 -30.17
CA MET A 3 26.01 7.91 -30.23
C MET A 3 25.09 8.98 -30.82
N GLU A 4 24.45 8.66 -31.95
CA GLU A 4 23.42 9.51 -32.54
C GLU A 4 22.07 9.08 -31.94
N PRO A 5 21.29 9.99 -31.36
CA PRO A 5 19.96 9.65 -30.83
C PRO A 5 19.01 9.31 -31.98
N ASP A 6 18.12 8.36 -31.75
CA ASP A 6 17.04 8.02 -32.69
C ASP A 6 16.10 9.21 -32.91
N ASP A 7 15.41 9.27 -34.05
CA ASP A 7 14.54 10.41 -34.38
C ASP A 7 13.40 10.61 -33.37
N TYR A 8 12.75 9.52 -32.94
CA TYR A 8 11.62 9.52 -32.03
C TYR A 8 11.80 8.47 -30.92
N ASP A 9 11.85 8.93 -29.68
CA ASP A 9 11.97 8.10 -28.48
C ASP A 9 11.29 8.86 -27.35
N LEU A 10 10.06 8.49 -27.01
CA LEU A 10 9.40 8.93 -25.79
C LEU A 10 9.80 8.00 -24.65
N ALA A 11 9.73 8.51 -23.43
CA ALA A 11 9.85 7.68 -22.26
C ALA A 11 8.97 8.25 -21.15
N ILE A 12 8.34 7.38 -20.39
CA ILE A 12 7.79 7.77 -19.10
C ILE A 12 8.86 7.55 -18.03
N VAL A 13 9.31 8.64 -17.41
CA VAL A 13 10.43 8.63 -16.46
C VAL A 13 9.97 8.76 -15.00
N GLY A 14 8.68 8.98 -14.79
CA GLY A 14 8.08 9.05 -13.47
C GLY A 14 6.57 9.17 -13.52
N ALA A 15 5.96 9.09 -12.34
CA ALA A 15 4.53 9.19 -12.16
C ALA A 15 4.23 10.00 -10.90
N TYR A 16 3.14 10.76 -10.95
CA TYR A 16 2.61 11.48 -9.81
C TYR A 16 1.10 11.26 -9.73
N TRP A 17 0.62 10.68 -8.65
CA TRP A 17 -0.78 10.29 -8.51
C TRP A 17 -1.22 10.35 -7.06
N GLY A 18 -2.54 10.39 -6.86
CA GLY A 18 -3.15 10.45 -5.54
C GLY A 18 -4.44 11.25 -5.55
N SER A 19 -5.05 11.37 -4.38
CA SER A 19 -6.23 12.20 -4.19
C SER A 19 -5.83 13.54 -3.58
N THR A 20 -6.40 14.63 -4.09
CA THR A 20 -6.22 15.97 -3.53
C THR A 20 -7.39 16.28 -2.61
N GLY A 21 -7.16 16.22 -1.29
CA GLY A 21 -8.18 16.49 -0.27
C GLY A 21 -7.98 17.84 0.42
N PHE A 22 -8.40 17.93 1.67
CA PHE A 22 -8.39 19.17 2.44
C PHE A 22 -6.97 19.71 2.73
N TRP A 23 -5.97 18.83 2.83
CA TRP A 23 -4.57 19.22 2.99
C TRP A 23 -4.04 20.02 1.80
N GLY A 24 -4.65 19.84 0.61
CA GLY A 24 -4.33 20.58 -0.60
C GLY A 24 -3.13 20.04 -1.39
N ALA A 25 -2.38 19.08 -0.85
CA ALA A 25 -1.39 18.31 -1.63
C ALA A 25 -2.04 17.02 -2.19
N ARG A 26 -1.47 16.48 -3.27
CA ARG A 26 -1.95 15.22 -3.85
C ARG A 26 -1.34 14.04 -3.09
N LEU A 27 -2.18 13.28 -2.38
CA LEU A 27 -1.74 12.25 -1.46
C LEU A 27 -1.95 10.85 -2.07
N PRO A 28 -0.90 10.07 -2.37
CA PRO A 28 -1.03 8.67 -2.80
C PRO A 28 -1.41 7.76 -1.62
N TYR A 29 -2.54 7.07 -1.73
CA TYR A 29 -2.98 6.05 -0.78
C TYR A 29 -2.91 4.66 -1.41
N TYR A 30 -2.14 3.76 -0.81
CA TYR A 30 -1.97 2.38 -1.29
C TYR A 30 -2.97 1.40 -0.68
N LYS A 31 -3.56 1.77 0.46
CA LYS A 31 -4.71 1.08 1.04
C LYS A 31 -5.78 2.12 1.32
N ILE A 32 -7.00 1.89 0.84
CA ILE A 32 -8.13 2.80 1.01
C ILE A 32 -9.30 1.99 1.57
N PRO A 33 -9.84 2.32 2.76
CA PRO A 33 -11.04 1.66 3.25
C PRO A 33 -12.24 2.09 2.40
N LEU A 34 -13.25 1.22 2.25
CA LEU A 34 -14.44 1.46 1.42
C LEU A 34 -15.11 2.83 1.67
N ALA A 35 -15.09 3.29 2.93
CA ALA A 35 -15.69 4.56 3.33
C ALA A 35 -14.90 5.81 2.86
N GLN A 36 -13.61 5.66 2.52
CA GLN A 36 -12.72 6.77 2.16
C GLN A 36 -12.34 6.76 0.67
N ILE A 37 -13.10 6.05 -0.18
CA ILE A 37 -12.90 6.08 -1.63
C ILE A 37 -13.13 7.51 -2.14
N ALA A 38 -12.12 8.01 -2.85
CA ALA A 38 -12.12 9.35 -3.45
C ALA A 38 -11.57 9.29 -4.89
N PRO A 39 -11.84 10.32 -5.71
CA PRO A 39 -11.20 10.45 -7.02
C PRO A 39 -9.68 10.56 -6.91
N ILE A 40 -8.97 9.91 -7.83
CA ILE A 40 -7.51 9.85 -7.90
C ILE A 40 -7.08 10.46 -9.23
N ASP A 41 -6.21 11.44 -9.15
CA ASP A 41 -5.53 12.05 -10.28
C ASP A 41 -4.28 11.24 -10.65
N PHE A 42 -3.95 11.23 -11.94
CA PHE A 42 -2.73 10.62 -12.46
C PHE A 42 -2.02 11.58 -13.41
N SER A 43 -0.70 11.69 -13.24
CA SER A 43 0.19 12.42 -14.13
C SER A 43 1.41 11.58 -14.48
N GLY A 44 1.84 11.65 -15.73
CA GLY A 44 3.09 11.05 -16.19
C GLY A 44 4.15 12.11 -16.36
N ILE A 45 5.36 11.84 -15.86
CA ILE A 45 6.54 12.63 -16.19
C ILE A 45 7.12 12.01 -17.46
N VAL A 46 6.98 12.72 -18.59
CA VAL A 46 7.30 12.22 -19.93
C VAL A 46 8.50 12.97 -20.48
N SER A 47 9.46 12.24 -21.02
CA SER A 47 10.64 12.80 -21.68
C SER A 47 10.66 12.45 -23.16
N ASN A 48 11.04 13.40 -24.02
CA ASN A 48 11.39 13.11 -25.41
C ASN A 48 12.91 12.97 -25.51
N LEU A 49 13.38 11.73 -25.60
CA LEU A 49 14.78 11.36 -25.73
C LEU A 49 15.24 11.34 -27.20
N GLY A 50 14.29 11.43 -28.15
CA GLY A 50 14.56 11.44 -29.58
C GLY A 50 15.07 12.79 -30.11
N ALA A 51 15.69 12.75 -31.28
CA ALA A 51 16.30 13.90 -31.94
C ALA A 51 15.27 14.91 -32.49
N ILE A 52 14.00 14.52 -32.62
CA ILE A 52 12.93 15.33 -33.24
C ILE A 52 11.81 15.64 -32.23
N THR A 53 11.27 16.85 -32.31
CA THR A 53 10.06 17.27 -31.57
C THR A 53 8.84 16.42 -31.95
N GLN A 54 8.13 15.92 -30.95
CA GLN A 54 6.88 15.15 -31.12
C GLN A 54 5.68 16.05 -30.83
N ASN A 55 4.69 16.09 -31.71
CA ASN A 55 3.66 17.15 -31.72
C ASN A 55 2.29 16.74 -31.16
N ASP A 56 2.11 15.47 -30.83
CA ASP A 56 0.84 14.86 -30.42
C ASP A 56 1.05 13.83 -29.31
N VAL A 57 1.94 14.16 -28.35
CA VAL A 57 2.24 13.32 -27.19
C VAL A 57 1.01 13.25 -26.28
N VAL A 58 0.60 12.03 -25.95
CA VAL A 58 -0.53 11.73 -25.06
C VAL A 58 -0.07 10.79 -23.96
N PHE A 59 -0.28 11.21 -22.71
CA PHE A 59 -0.18 10.34 -21.55
C PHE A 59 -1.49 9.59 -21.31
N THR A 60 -1.40 8.34 -20.89
CA THR A 60 -2.53 7.49 -20.55
C THR A 60 -2.31 6.80 -19.22
N ALA A 61 -3.31 6.83 -18.34
CA ALA A 61 -3.43 6.00 -17.14
C ALA A 61 -4.64 5.08 -17.30
N ALA A 62 -4.47 3.77 -17.13
CA ALA A 62 -5.56 2.81 -17.31
C ALA A 62 -5.50 1.69 -16.28
N LEU A 63 -6.68 1.22 -15.84
CA LEU A 63 -6.75 0.01 -15.02
C LEU A 63 -6.35 -1.21 -15.86
N THR A 64 -5.56 -2.11 -15.28
CA THR A 64 -5.22 -3.41 -15.89
C THR A 64 -6.47 -4.27 -16.10
N SER A 65 -7.48 -4.11 -15.25
CA SER A 65 -8.78 -4.79 -15.34
C SER A 65 -9.90 -3.84 -14.88
N GLY A 66 -11.00 -3.82 -15.63
CA GLY A 66 -12.14 -2.92 -15.39
C GLY A 66 -12.25 -1.78 -16.40
N ALA A 67 -13.11 -0.81 -16.10
CA ALA A 67 -13.42 0.31 -16.99
C ALA A 67 -12.86 1.62 -16.41
N TYR A 68 -11.57 1.88 -16.63
CA TYR A 68 -10.98 3.20 -16.46
C TYR A 68 -9.82 3.37 -17.43
N THR A 69 -9.88 4.45 -18.20
CA THR A 69 -8.80 4.99 -19.01
C THR A 69 -8.90 6.51 -18.93
N GLY A 70 -7.87 7.15 -18.40
CA GLY A 70 -7.70 8.60 -18.42
C GLY A 70 -6.54 8.99 -19.32
N THR A 71 -6.74 10.02 -20.14
CA THR A 71 -5.72 10.53 -21.06
C THR A 71 -5.50 12.02 -20.85
N SER A 72 -4.28 12.48 -21.12
CA SER A 72 -4.00 13.91 -21.28
C SER A 72 -4.58 14.45 -22.59
N ALA A 73 -4.61 15.78 -22.73
CA ALA A 73 -4.74 16.37 -24.05
C ALA A 73 -3.46 16.09 -24.88
N PRO A 74 -3.55 15.93 -26.21
CA PRO A 74 -2.37 15.85 -27.06
C PRO A 74 -1.53 17.14 -26.95
N GLY A 75 -0.23 16.98 -26.72
CA GLY A 75 0.70 18.08 -26.52
C GLY A 75 1.95 17.97 -27.40
N ILE A 76 2.70 19.07 -27.48
CA ILE A 76 4.00 19.13 -28.16
C ILE A 76 5.10 18.93 -27.11
N LEU A 77 6.00 17.98 -27.33
CA LEU A 77 7.19 17.77 -26.51
C LEU A 77 8.44 17.92 -27.37
N ALA A 78 9.18 19.00 -27.15
CA ALA A 78 10.42 19.28 -27.88
C ALA A 78 11.50 18.22 -27.61
N ASN A 79 12.42 18.02 -28.55
CA ASN A 79 13.60 17.16 -28.34
C ASN A 79 14.32 17.56 -27.04
N GLY A 80 14.61 16.56 -26.19
CA GLY A 80 15.34 16.72 -24.95
C GLY A 80 14.53 17.34 -23.81
N ALA A 81 13.25 17.65 -24.05
CA ALA A 81 12.37 18.19 -23.03
C ALA A 81 11.73 17.08 -22.20
N THR A 82 11.49 17.39 -20.93
CA THR A 82 10.66 16.61 -20.02
C THR A 82 9.50 17.48 -19.58
N ASP A 83 8.29 16.93 -19.58
CA ASP A 83 7.08 17.61 -19.15
C ASP A 83 6.21 16.67 -18.30
N THR A 84 5.33 17.26 -17.49
CA THR A 84 4.34 16.51 -16.69
C THR A 84 2.98 16.62 -17.37
N LEU A 85 2.44 15.48 -17.79
CA LEU A 85 1.15 15.40 -18.49
C LEU A 85 0.09 14.81 -17.57
N ASP A 86 -0.95 15.58 -17.28
CA ASP A 86 -2.07 15.18 -16.43
C ASP A 86 -3.16 14.43 -17.23
N ALA A 87 -3.66 13.32 -16.67
CA ALA A 87 -4.91 12.72 -17.14
C ALA A 87 -6.08 13.66 -16.83
N THR A 88 -6.95 13.87 -17.81
CA THR A 88 -8.11 14.77 -17.69
C THR A 88 -9.28 14.16 -16.94
N THR A 89 -9.29 12.83 -16.78
CA THR A 89 -10.30 12.10 -16.02
C THR A 89 -9.66 11.42 -14.83
N GLN A 90 -10.31 11.54 -13.68
CA GLN A 90 -9.90 10.89 -12.44
C GLN A 90 -10.40 9.45 -12.39
N LEU A 91 -9.65 8.58 -11.71
CA LEU A 91 -10.12 7.26 -11.31
C LEU A 91 -10.86 7.40 -9.98
N THR A 92 -12.13 7.01 -9.93
CA THR A 92 -12.74 6.62 -8.65
C THR A 92 -12.62 5.09 -8.54
N PRO A 93 -11.79 4.55 -7.62
CA PRO A 93 -11.64 3.11 -7.47
C PRO A 93 -12.99 2.41 -7.31
N PRO A 94 -13.21 1.24 -7.94
CA PRO A 94 -14.39 0.44 -7.69
C PRO A 94 -14.56 0.14 -6.19
N SER A 95 -15.80 0.24 -5.68
CA SER A 95 -16.13 -0.03 -4.28
C SER A 95 -16.19 -1.52 -3.96
N THR A 96 -15.14 -2.24 -4.34
CA THR A 96 -14.99 -3.69 -4.18
C THR A 96 -13.68 -3.96 -3.46
N VAL A 97 -13.70 -4.83 -2.45
CA VAL A 97 -12.49 -5.23 -1.73
C VAL A 97 -11.57 -6.01 -2.67
N ALA A 98 -10.57 -5.33 -3.22
CA ALA A 98 -9.68 -5.84 -4.24
C ALA A 98 -8.48 -4.89 -4.44
N ASN A 99 -7.46 -5.40 -5.12
CA ASN A 99 -6.39 -4.57 -5.65
C ASN A 99 -6.76 -4.04 -7.03
N HIS A 100 -6.64 -2.73 -7.21
CA HIS A 100 -6.81 -2.03 -8.47
C HIS A 100 -5.45 -1.56 -8.97
N VAL A 101 -5.00 -2.19 -10.05
CA VAL A 101 -3.68 -1.93 -10.64
C VAL A 101 -3.83 -0.97 -11.81
N VAL A 102 -3.06 0.11 -11.80
CA VAL A 102 -3.02 1.12 -12.87
C VAL A 102 -1.68 1.02 -13.60
N ASN A 103 -1.76 0.92 -14.92
CA ASN A 103 -0.63 1.03 -15.82
C ASN A 103 -0.61 2.42 -16.44
N LEU A 104 0.59 2.91 -16.70
CA LEU A 104 0.82 4.18 -17.37
C LEU A 104 1.47 3.93 -18.72
N ALA A 105 1.12 4.77 -19.70
CA ALA A 105 1.72 4.75 -21.01
C ALA A 105 1.84 6.17 -21.59
N VAL A 106 2.76 6.35 -22.51
CA VAL A 106 2.85 7.51 -23.38
C VAL A 106 2.87 7.08 -24.85
N THR A 107 2.20 7.84 -25.71
CA THR A 107 2.15 7.59 -27.16
C THR A 107 2.24 8.89 -27.95
N SER A 108 2.71 8.81 -29.18
CA SER A 108 2.54 9.82 -30.24
C SER A 108 2.17 9.12 -31.55
N SER A 109 1.93 9.86 -32.64
CA SER A 109 1.76 9.25 -33.97
C SER A 109 3.06 8.75 -34.60
N ALA A 110 4.22 9.12 -34.05
CA ALA A 110 5.51 8.69 -34.56
C ALA A 110 5.83 7.25 -34.13
N THR A 111 6.55 6.52 -34.98
CA THR A 111 7.08 5.20 -34.60
C THR A 111 8.24 5.40 -33.64
N ASP A 112 8.01 5.03 -32.38
CA ASP A 112 8.99 5.09 -31.31
C ASP A 112 10.11 4.04 -31.50
N ALA A 113 11.36 4.45 -31.30
CA ALA A 113 12.54 3.59 -31.45
C ALA A 113 12.75 2.63 -30.26
N ALA A 114 12.29 2.97 -29.07
CA ALA A 114 12.53 2.24 -27.84
C ALA A 114 11.25 1.94 -27.02
N PRO A 115 10.15 1.46 -27.63
CA PRO A 115 8.79 1.49 -27.06
C PRO A 115 8.59 0.75 -25.72
N ALA A 116 9.57 0.01 -25.21
CA ALA A 116 9.53 -0.59 -23.89
C ALA A 116 9.61 0.45 -22.75
N ASN A 117 10.23 1.61 -22.97
CA ASN A 117 10.30 2.72 -22.00
C ASN A 117 9.05 3.63 -22.04
N ASN A 118 8.11 3.37 -22.94
CA ASN A 118 6.86 4.12 -23.07
C ASN A 118 5.80 3.74 -22.05
N ALA A 119 6.05 2.74 -21.21
CA ALA A 119 5.08 2.27 -20.24
C ALA A 119 5.71 1.99 -18.87
N ILE A 120 4.95 2.29 -17.81
CA ILE A 120 5.19 1.79 -16.46
C ILE A 120 4.03 0.86 -16.14
N THR A 121 4.31 -0.45 -16.09
CA THR A 121 3.35 -1.44 -15.61
C THR A 121 3.31 -1.42 -14.09
N ASN A 122 2.13 -1.68 -13.52
CA ASN A 122 1.89 -1.66 -12.06
C ASN A 122 2.33 -0.34 -11.40
N ALA A 123 2.20 0.79 -12.09
CA ALA A 123 2.63 2.10 -11.62
C ALA A 123 1.96 2.51 -10.29
N ALA A 124 0.71 2.07 -10.10
CA ALA A 124 0.02 2.17 -8.83
C ALA A 124 -0.76 0.88 -8.56
N THR A 125 -0.68 0.36 -7.34
CA THR A 125 -1.55 -0.71 -6.84
C THR A 125 -2.32 -0.18 -5.66
N ILE A 126 -3.62 0.04 -5.86
CA ILE A 126 -4.52 0.61 -4.85
C ILE A 126 -5.35 -0.53 -4.26
N SER A 127 -5.16 -0.80 -2.98
CA SER A 127 -5.92 -1.84 -2.26
C SER A 127 -7.15 -1.24 -1.60
N VAL A 128 -8.32 -1.42 -2.23
CA VAL A 128 -9.58 -1.11 -1.58
C VAL A 128 -9.89 -2.23 -0.57
N ASN A 129 -10.13 -1.85 0.68
CA ASN A 129 -10.31 -2.80 1.77
C ASN A 129 -11.36 -2.30 2.78
N ASN A 130 -11.54 -2.99 3.90
CA ASN A 130 -12.59 -2.63 4.87
C ASN A 130 -12.17 -1.50 5.82
N ASN A 131 -10.92 -1.50 6.30
CA ASN A 131 -10.56 -0.81 7.55
C ASN A 131 -9.26 -0.01 7.50
N ILE A 132 -8.30 -0.40 6.66
CA ILE A 132 -6.93 0.14 6.67
C ILE A 132 -6.79 1.27 5.67
N TYR A 133 -6.37 2.42 6.17
CA TYR A 133 -6.01 3.58 5.36
C TYR A 133 -4.51 3.86 5.47
N ALA A 134 -3.79 3.73 4.37
CA ALA A 134 -2.33 3.75 4.37
C ALA A 134 -1.73 4.53 3.20
N ARG A 135 -0.68 5.31 3.52
CA ARG A 135 0.16 6.04 2.57
C ARG A 135 1.41 5.27 2.14
N ASP A 136 1.78 4.23 2.87
CA ASP A 136 3.01 3.47 2.64
C ASP A 136 2.82 2.33 1.61
N LEU A 137 3.92 1.94 0.95
CA LEU A 137 3.95 0.88 -0.08
C LEU A 137 3.84 -0.56 0.46
N GLY A 138 3.73 -0.75 1.78
CA GLY A 138 3.61 -2.06 2.43
C GLY A 138 4.91 -2.82 2.62
N THR A 139 5.84 -2.79 1.64
CA THR A 139 7.15 -3.45 1.75
C THR A 139 8.16 -2.52 2.39
N VAL A 140 8.62 -2.86 3.59
CA VAL A 140 9.61 -2.06 4.33
C VAL A 140 10.90 -1.89 3.53
N ALA A 141 11.35 -0.65 3.38
CA ALA A 141 12.59 -0.29 2.70
C ALA A 141 13.66 0.23 3.68
N SER A 142 13.25 1.00 4.70
CA SER A 142 14.14 1.56 5.72
C SER A 142 13.41 1.77 7.05
N GLY A 143 13.92 2.66 7.91
CA GLY A 143 13.29 3.03 9.17
C GLY A 143 13.58 4.45 9.61
N SER A 144 12.62 5.06 10.31
CA SER A 144 12.72 6.37 10.95
C SER A 144 12.91 6.20 12.45
N TYR A 145 13.89 6.90 13.02
CA TYR A 145 14.28 6.81 14.43
C TYR A 145 15.04 8.07 14.85
N ASN A 146 15.29 8.25 16.15
CA ASN A 146 16.03 9.41 16.69
C ASN A 146 17.22 9.03 17.58
N GLN A 147 17.96 7.97 17.21
CA GLN A 147 19.17 7.56 17.95
C GLN A 147 18.97 7.37 19.47
N GLY A 148 17.76 6.97 19.92
CA GLY A 148 17.38 6.81 21.33
C GLY A 148 16.88 8.07 22.04
N GLN A 149 16.72 9.17 21.31
CA GLN A 149 16.03 10.36 21.79
C GLN A 149 14.53 10.24 21.51
N GLY A 150 13.73 11.01 22.25
CA GLY A 150 12.29 11.05 22.03
C GLY A 150 11.95 11.61 20.65
N PHE A 151 10.96 11.02 19.98
CA PHE A 151 10.47 11.48 18.69
C PHE A 151 9.08 10.96 18.37
N GLU A 152 8.44 11.60 17.39
CA GLU A 152 7.22 11.11 16.75
C GLU A 152 7.40 11.16 15.24
N VAL A 153 6.81 10.21 14.52
CA VAL A 153 6.87 10.19 13.05
C VAL A 153 5.60 9.62 12.45
N GLY A 154 5.13 10.20 11.33
CA GLY A 154 3.90 9.75 10.71
C GLY A 154 3.46 10.53 9.48
N ASN A 155 2.18 10.43 9.14
CA ASN A 155 1.62 10.90 7.88
C ASN A 155 0.38 11.78 8.05
N ILE A 156 0.19 12.69 7.12
CA ILE A 156 -1.10 13.36 6.89
C ILE A 156 -2.04 12.42 6.13
N PHE A 157 -3.29 12.39 6.60
CA PHE A 157 -4.43 11.76 5.95
C PHE A 157 -5.54 12.78 5.74
N ASP A 158 -6.13 12.77 4.54
CA ASP A 158 -7.37 13.48 4.24
C ASP A 158 -8.56 12.56 4.44
N MET A 159 -9.58 13.05 5.13
CA MET A 159 -10.82 12.33 5.33
C MET A 159 -11.86 12.77 4.29
N TYR A 160 -12.36 11.84 3.49
CA TYR A 160 -13.35 12.08 2.44
C TYR A 160 -14.79 11.78 2.91
N ALA A 161 -14.92 10.95 3.94
CA ALA A 161 -16.15 10.74 4.69
C ALA A 161 -15.85 10.72 6.19
N SER A 162 -16.86 11.02 7.01
CA SER A 162 -16.71 10.89 8.46
C SER A 162 -16.59 9.41 8.85
N ALA A 163 -15.67 9.11 9.76
CA ALA A 163 -15.41 7.75 10.23
C ALA A 163 -14.82 7.76 11.65
N ASP A 164 -15.07 6.72 12.42
CA ASP A 164 -14.54 6.57 13.77
C ASP A 164 -13.21 5.81 13.74
N LEU A 165 -12.11 6.51 13.99
CA LEU A 165 -10.79 5.92 14.11
C LEU A 165 -10.66 5.22 15.47
N SER A 166 -10.37 3.92 15.46
CA SER A 166 -10.31 3.12 16.70
C SER A 166 -8.88 2.75 17.08
N THR A 167 -8.04 2.41 16.10
CA THR A 167 -6.66 2.01 16.32
C THR A 167 -5.74 2.66 15.30
N ILE A 168 -4.45 2.75 15.62
CA ILE A 168 -3.39 3.16 14.71
C ILE A 168 -2.44 1.98 14.56
N ASP A 169 -2.20 1.58 13.32
CA ASP A 169 -1.23 0.53 13.02
C ASP A 169 0.15 1.15 12.79
N LEU A 170 1.18 0.52 13.34
CA LEU A 170 2.57 0.88 13.08
C LEU A 170 3.41 -0.36 12.75
N PHE A 171 4.25 -0.26 11.72
CA PHE A 171 5.26 -1.29 11.46
C PHE A 171 6.49 -1.03 12.32
N VAL A 172 6.77 -1.94 13.26
CA VAL A 172 7.99 -1.91 14.09
C VAL A 172 9.11 -2.55 13.29
N ASN A 173 10.11 -1.76 12.88
CA ASN A 173 11.26 -2.30 12.18
C ASN A 173 12.06 -3.26 13.09
N ALA A 174 12.67 -4.29 12.50
CA ALA A 174 13.49 -5.27 13.23
C ALA A 174 14.69 -4.65 13.97
N ALA A 175 15.09 -3.42 13.62
CA ALA A 175 16.14 -2.66 14.30
C ALA A 175 15.68 -1.96 15.60
N ALA A 176 14.38 -1.97 15.93
CA ALA A 176 13.86 -1.47 17.20
C ALA A 176 14.23 -2.40 18.37
N VAL A 177 14.08 -1.91 19.61
CA VAL A 177 14.52 -2.63 20.82
C VAL A 177 13.33 -3.16 21.61
N ALA A 178 13.30 -4.48 21.84
CA ALA A 178 12.35 -5.07 22.77
C ALA A 178 12.58 -4.55 24.19
N GLY A 179 11.50 -4.16 24.88
CA GLY A 179 11.52 -3.49 26.17
C GLY A 179 11.33 -1.97 26.08
N ALA A 180 11.49 -1.37 24.89
CA ALA A 180 11.19 0.04 24.67
C ALA A 180 9.69 0.33 24.81
N GLU A 181 9.37 1.46 25.43
CA GLU A 181 8.00 1.97 25.53
C GLU A 181 7.69 2.88 24.33
N ILE A 182 6.54 2.63 23.70
CA ILE A 182 6.07 3.33 22.52
C ILE A 182 4.60 3.72 22.66
N TYR A 183 4.14 4.60 21.79
CA TYR A 183 2.74 5.03 21.70
C TYR A 183 2.41 5.49 20.29
N VAL A 184 1.12 5.72 20.04
CA VAL A 184 0.59 6.37 18.83
C VAL A 184 -0.24 7.58 19.21
N LYS A 185 -0.23 8.61 18.38
CA LYS A 185 -1.01 9.84 18.58
C LYS A 185 -1.79 10.23 17.34
N LEU A 186 -2.92 10.87 17.60
CA LEU A 186 -3.74 11.57 16.63
C LEU A 186 -3.67 13.08 16.91
N TYR A 187 -3.42 13.84 15.85
CA TYR A 187 -3.49 15.29 15.85
C TYR A 187 -4.48 15.78 14.80
N SER A 188 -5.27 16.79 15.18
CA SER A 188 -6.02 17.63 14.25
C SER A 188 -5.15 18.79 13.79
N ILE A 189 -5.59 19.53 12.77
CA ILE A 189 -4.86 20.68 12.25
C ILE A 189 -5.69 21.94 12.49
N ASP A 190 -5.11 22.93 13.16
CA ASP A 190 -5.74 24.23 13.31
C ASP A 190 -5.86 24.89 11.93
N ALA A 191 -7.09 25.15 11.49
CA ALA A 191 -7.36 25.69 10.16
C ALA A 191 -6.82 27.11 9.93
N THR A 192 -6.44 27.83 10.99
CA THR A 192 -5.91 29.20 10.93
C THR A 192 -4.39 29.22 10.94
N THR A 193 -3.77 28.48 11.87
CA THR A 193 -2.31 28.50 12.07
C THR A 193 -1.59 27.37 11.35
N GLY A 194 -2.28 26.28 11.02
CA GLY A 194 -1.69 25.04 10.52
C GLY A 194 -1.03 24.19 11.60
N ASP A 195 -1.18 24.56 12.87
CA ASP A 195 -0.56 23.84 13.99
C ASP A 195 -1.21 22.48 14.20
N PHE A 196 -0.39 21.48 14.56
CA PHE A 196 -0.88 20.18 14.99
C PHE A 196 -1.41 20.25 16.42
N VAL A 197 -2.71 20.03 16.59
CA VAL A 197 -3.41 20.08 17.88
C VAL A 197 -3.70 18.66 18.34
N PHE A 198 -3.15 18.30 19.50
CA PHE A 198 -3.32 16.98 20.11
C PHE A 198 -4.81 16.62 20.27
N VAL A 199 -5.18 15.42 19.84
CA VAL A 199 -6.55 14.88 19.96
C VAL A 199 -6.58 13.72 20.93
N ASP A 200 -5.80 12.67 20.67
CA ASP A 200 -5.77 11.45 21.50
C ASP A 200 -4.45 10.68 21.37
N GLU A 201 -4.18 9.80 22.34
CA GLU A 201 -3.01 8.92 22.42
C GLU A 201 -3.43 7.52 22.85
N SER A 202 -2.68 6.50 22.43
CA SER A 202 -2.82 5.16 23.02
C SER A 202 -2.31 5.09 24.46
N ALA A 203 -2.68 4.04 25.19
CA ALA A 203 -1.90 3.67 26.37
C ALA A 203 -0.44 3.37 25.97
N PRO A 204 0.55 3.60 26.86
CA PRO A 204 1.93 3.19 26.60
C PRO A 204 2.02 1.69 26.36
N TYR A 205 2.81 1.30 25.36
CA TYR A 205 3.00 -0.09 24.96
C TYR A 205 4.47 -0.48 25.03
N THR A 206 4.79 -1.54 25.76
CA THR A 206 6.15 -2.09 25.83
C THR A 206 6.37 -3.10 24.71
N LEU A 207 7.33 -2.83 23.82
CA LEU A 207 7.69 -3.72 22.73
C LEU A 207 8.21 -5.07 23.25
N THR A 208 7.79 -6.14 22.59
CA THR A 208 8.31 -7.49 22.80
C THR A 208 9.12 -7.93 21.59
N ALA A 209 9.94 -8.98 21.74
CA ALA A 209 10.69 -9.55 20.61
C ALA A 209 9.78 -10.04 19.47
N ALA A 210 8.53 -10.40 19.76
CA ALA A 210 7.56 -10.83 18.76
C ALA A 210 7.01 -9.66 17.91
N ASN A 211 7.13 -8.41 18.38
CA ASN A 211 6.68 -7.25 17.63
C ASN A 211 7.70 -6.79 16.58
N LEU A 212 8.98 -7.15 16.75
CA LEU A 212 10.05 -6.70 15.86
C LEU A 212 9.88 -7.26 14.44
N GLY A 213 9.86 -6.39 13.45
CA GLY A 213 9.59 -6.72 12.05
C GLY A 213 8.11 -6.97 11.74
N GLN A 214 7.19 -6.60 12.63
CA GLN A 214 5.75 -6.81 12.49
C GLN A 214 4.98 -5.49 12.47
N THR A 215 3.78 -5.52 11.88
CA THR A 215 2.77 -4.49 12.11
C THR A 215 2.05 -4.81 13.42
N ILE A 216 1.91 -3.82 14.29
CA ILE A 216 1.09 -3.90 15.50
C ILE A 216 0.03 -2.81 15.47
N SER A 217 -1.11 -3.05 16.11
CA SER A 217 -2.21 -2.10 16.23
C SER A 217 -2.32 -1.63 17.67
N LEU A 218 -2.22 -0.32 17.89
CA LEU A 218 -2.40 0.27 19.23
C LEU A 218 -3.75 1.00 19.28
N PRO A 219 -4.62 0.67 20.25
CA PRO A 219 -5.91 1.34 20.38
C PRO A 219 -5.73 2.76 20.92
N LEU A 220 -6.53 3.67 20.36
CA LEU A 220 -6.77 4.98 20.94
C LEU A 220 -7.53 4.84 22.27
N SER A 221 -7.59 5.91 23.09
CA SER A 221 -8.23 5.85 24.40
C SER A 221 -9.74 5.56 24.30
N ALA A 222 -10.34 6.01 23.19
CA ALA A 222 -11.65 5.62 22.70
C ALA A 222 -11.70 5.83 21.17
N PRO A 223 -12.68 5.25 20.45
CA PRO A 223 -12.89 5.61 19.05
C PRO A 223 -13.12 7.12 18.88
N VAL A 224 -12.36 7.75 17.98
CA VAL A 224 -12.42 9.19 17.70
C VAL A 224 -13.11 9.41 16.36
N THR A 225 -14.22 10.16 16.36
CA THR A 225 -14.89 10.57 15.12
C THR A 225 -14.04 11.59 14.37
N LEU A 226 -13.57 11.22 13.19
CA LEU A 226 -12.92 12.11 12.24
C LEU A 226 -13.98 12.69 11.29
N ASN A 227 -13.95 13.99 11.04
CA ASN A 227 -14.92 14.65 10.16
C ASN A 227 -14.52 14.50 8.69
N ALA A 228 -15.52 14.50 7.80
CA ALA A 228 -15.27 14.59 6.37
C ALA A 228 -14.74 15.98 6.00
N ASN A 229 -13.87 16.04 4.99
CA ASN A 229 -13.20 17.25 4.50
C ASN A 229 -12.31 17.93 5.55
N GLU A 230 -11.65 17.12 6.38
CA GLU A 230 -10.60 17.55 7.28
C GLU A 230 -9.38 16.66 7.09
N SER A 231 -8.22 17.18 7.50
CA SER A 231 -6.98 16.42 7.50
C SER A 231 -6.54 16.15 8.94
N TYR A 232 -5.85 15.04 9.14
CA TYR A 232 -5.33 14.62 10.43
C TYR A 232 -3.90 14.12 10.28
N LEU A 233 -3.07 14.40 11.27
CA LEU A 233 -1.73 13.83 11.39
C LEU A 233 -1.80 12.64 12.35
N VAL A 234 -1.32 11.49 11.89
CA VAL A 234 -1.23 10.26 12.69
C VAL A 234 0.22 9.86 12.81
N VAL A 235 0.70 9.66 14.03
CA VAL A 235 2.11 9.36 14.32
C VAL A 235 2.27 8.18 15.27
N ALA A 236 3.43 7.53 15.17
CA ALA A 236 3.97 6.64 16.20
C ALA A 236 5.20 7.29 16.83
N GLY A 237 5.42 7.07 18.12
CA GLY A 237 6.50 7.71 18.86
C GLY A 237 7.02 6.90 20.03
N SER A 238 8.15 7.35 20.55
CA SER A 238 8.74 6.88 21.80
C SER A 238 9.34 8.08 22.53
N ASN A 239 9.37 8.04 23.86
CA ASN A 239 10.02 9.06 24.67
C ASN A 239 11.55 8.94 24.67
N GLY A 240 12.07 7.83 24.14
CA GLY A 240 13.49 7.53 24.11
C GLY A 240 14.06 7.14 25.48
N ASP A 241 15.30 6.65 25.48
CA ASP A 241 16.10 6.32 26.65
C ASP A 241 17.30 7.27 26.85
N ALA A 242 17.20 8.47 26.28
CA ALA A 242 18.25 9.50 26.23
C ALA A 242 19.51 9.06 25.46
N GLY A 243 19.31 8.22 24.43
CA GLY A 243 20.33 7.87 23.45
C GLY A 243 21.14 6.61 23.78
N ALA A 244 20.65 5.78 24.68
CA ALA A 244 21.30 4.51 25.04
C ALA A 244 21.02 3.42 24.00
N SER A 245 19.85 3.42 23.34
CA SER A 245 19.48 2.42 22.34
C SER A 245 18.56 2.97 21.24
N ASN A 246 18.37 2.25 20.13
CA ASN A 246 17.37 2.64 19.12
C ASN A 246 15.99 2.12 19.52
N ASP A 247 15.39 2.73 20.54
CA ASP A 247 14.13 2.31 21.19
C ASP A 247 13.04 1.90 20.19
N LEU A 248 12.52 2.88 19.46
CA LEU A 248 11.58 2.68 18.35
C LEU A 248 12.27 3.01 17.03
N VAL A 249 12.14 2.09 16.07
CA VAL A 249 12.42 2.33 14.66
C VAL A 249 11.12 2.04 13.89
N VAL A 250 10.48 3.08 13.37
CA VAL A 250 9.25 2.95 12.56
C VAL A 250 9.65 2.61 11.14
N GLY A 251 9.12 1.52 10.57
CA GLY A 251 9.39 1.16 9.18
C GLY A 251 8.99 2.28 8.21
N THR A 252 9.73 2.42 7.11
CA THR A 252 9.35 3.32 6.01
C THR A 252 9.25 2.55 4.70
N ALA A 253 8.27 2.89 3.87
CA ALA A 253 8.03 2.25 2.58
C ALA A 253 7.46 3.25 1.57
N GLY A 254 8.28 3.61 0.58
CA GLY A 254 7.94 4.58 -0.45
C GLY A 254 8.43 5.99 -0.15
N VAL A 255 8.07 6.91 -1.05
CA VAL A 255 8.45 8.33 -0.99
C VAL A 255 7.20 9.16 -0.79
N SER A 256 7.28 10.14 0.10
CA SER A 256 6.25 11.13 0.33
C SER A 256 6.71 12.51 -0.12
N GLU A 257 5.75 13.35 -0.50
CA GLU A 257 6.04 14.74 -0.82
C GLU A 257 6.45 15.50 0.43
N ALA A 258 7.27 16.53 0.24
CA ALA A 258 7.62 17.45 1.32
C ALA A 258 6.35 17.98 2.01
N GLN A 259 6.40 18.08 3.33
CA GLN A 259 5.27 18.53 4.16
C GLN A 259 4.02 17.63 4.06
N THR A 260 4.17 16.33 3.80
CA THR A 260 3.05 15.36 3.88
C THR A 260 3.31 14.19 4.84
N SER A 261 4.56 13.98 5.22
CA SER A 261 4.97 13.13 6.34
C SER A 261 5.83 13.96 7.29
N PHE A 262 5.59 13.81 8.59
CA PHE A 262 6.15 14.68 9.62
C PHE A 262 6.97 13.88 10.64
N TYR A 263 7.92 14.57 11.24
CA TYR A 263 8.83 14.08 12.26
C TYR A 263 8.95 15.13 13.36
N PHE A 264 8.57 14.79 14.58
CA PHE A 264 8.74 15.65 15.74
C PHE A 264 10.01 15.26 16.49
N ASP A 265 10.96 16.18 16.60
CA ASP A 265 12.12 15.99 17.44
C ASP A 265 11.81 16.52 18.85
N MET A 266 11.78 15.63 19.85
CA MET A 266 11.46 16.05 21.22
C MET A 266 12.61 16.79 21.91
N THR A 267 13.82 16.73 21.35
CA THR A 267 14.99 17.40 21.94
C THR A 267 14.94 18.91 21.77
N ASP A 268 14.39 19.38 20.64
CA ASP A 268 14.21 20.80 20.33
C ASP A 268 12.74 21.23 20.23
N GLN A 269 11.81 20.27 20.35
CA GLN A 269 10.36 20.46 20.26
C GLN A 269 9.91 21.03 18.91
N THR A 270 10.56 20.62 17.82
CA THR A 270 10.29 21.12 16.47
C THR A 270 9.75 20.02 15.55
N TRP A 271 8.77 20.41 14.73
CA TRP A 271 8.28 19.58 13.62
C TRP A 271 9.12 19.80 12.36
N TYR A 272 9.66 18.72 11.85
CA TYR A 272 10.30 18.60 10.55
C TYR A 272 9.43 17.77 9.61
N TYR A 273 9.73 17.80 8.31
CA TYR A 273 9.14 16.86 7.36
C TYR A 273 10.18 15.81 6.94
N THR A 274 9.68 14.64 6.55
CA THR A 274 10.46 13.57 5.91
C THR A 274 9.85 13.23 4.56
N THR A 275 10.66 12.76 3.64
CA THR A 275 10.23 12.26 2.32
C THR A 275 10.25 10.74 2.23
N SER A 276 10.62 10.04 3.31
CA SER A 276 10.47 8.59 3.43
C SER A 276 9.15 8.31 4.14
N THR A 277 8.19 7.67 3.47
CA THR A 277 6.84 7.50 4.01
C THR A 277 6.84 6.55 5.22
N PRO A 278 6.53 7.02 6.44
CA PRO A 278 6.39 6.17 7.61
C PRO A 278 5.25 5.16 7.43
N MET A 279 5.46 3.92 7.88
CA MET A 279 4.44 2.87 7.89
C MET A 279 3.55 3.01 9.12
N VAL A 280 2.88 4.15 9.23
CA VAL A 280 1.88 4.48 10.25
C VAL A 280 0.55 4.69 9.54
N ARG A 281 -0.47 3.94 9.96
CA ARG A 281 -1.74 3.79 9.22
C ARG A 281 -2.93 4.02 10.15
N MET A 282 -4.01 4.55 9.60
CA MET A 282 -5.29 4.55 10.30
C MET A 282 -5.97 3.19 10.15
N ASN A 283 -6.58 2.70 11.22
CA ASN A 283 -7.34 1.47 11.23
C ASN A 283 -8.71 1.69 11.89
N PHE A 284 -9.74 1.58 11.04
CA PHE A 284 -11.14 1.82 11.40
C PHE A 284 -11.83 0.54 11.91
N SER A 285 -11.11 -0.57 12.10
CA SER A 285 -11.68 -1.76 12.71
C SER A 285 -12.01 -1.49 14.19
N PRO A 286 -13.10 -2.04 14.74
CA PRO A 286 -13.39 -1.87 16.16
C PRO A 286 -12.22 -2.39 17.00
N ALA A 287 -11.76 -1.63 18.00
CA ALA A 287 -10.58 -1.93 18.81
C ALA A 287 -10.56 -3.31 19.53
N ASN A 288 -11.68 -4.04 19.52
CA ASN A 288 -11.82 -5.38 20.11
C ASN A 288 -11.88 -6.52 19.07
N VAL A 289 -11.67 -6.22 17.79
CA VAL A 289 -11.56 -7.21 16.73
C VAL A 289 -10.11 -7.21 16.28
N GLU A 290 -9.30 -8.08 16.89
CA GLU A 290 -8.06 -8.52 16.27
C GLU A 290 -8.39 -8.93 14.84
N GLU A 291 -7.84 -8.25 13.83
CA GLU A 291 -7.89 -8.74 12.47
C GLU A 291 -7.12 -10.06 12.46
N VAL A 292 -7.86 -11.17 12.56
CA VAL A 292 -7.37 -12.45 12.10
C VAL A 292 -7.00 -12.19 10.65
N ASN A 293 -5.70 -12.16 10.34
CA ASN A 293 -5.17 -12.12 8.98
C ASN A 293 -5.90 -13.18 8.14
N THR A 294 -7.00 -12.78 7.49
CA THR A 294 -7.87 -13.72 6.79
C THR A 294 -7.18 -14.06 5.49
N VAL A 295 -6.61 -15.25 5.43
CA VAL A 295 -6.16 -15.84 4.17
C VAL A 295 -7.41 -16.15 3.34
N ASN A 296 -7.65 -15.33 2.31
CA ASN A 296 -8.70 -15.62 1.33
C ASN A 296 -8.22 -16.83 0.52
N LEU A 297 -8.88 -17.96 0.70
CA LEU A 297 -8.57 -19.22 0.04
C LEU A 297 -9.77 -19.60 -0.83
N SER A 298 -9.53 -19.96 -2.09
CA SER A 298 -10.54 -20.51 -2.97
C SER A 298 -10.00 -21.73 -3.72
N VAL A 299 -10.84 -22.75 -3.90
CA VAL A 299 -10.48 -24.00 -4.56
C VAL A 299 -11.51 -24.34 -5.62
N TYR A 300 -11.08 -24.42 -6.88
CA TYR A 300 -11.97 -24.64 -8.02
C TYR A 300 -11.30 -25.49 -9.12
N PRO A 301 -12.07 -26.21 -9.96
CA PRO A 301 -13.51 -26.40 -9.86
C PRO A 301 -13.88 -27.28 -8.66
N ASN A 302 -15.09 -27.08 -8.14
CA ASN A 302 -15.69 -27.92 -7.12
C ASN A 302 -17.15 -28.22 -7.53
N PRO A 303 -17.51 -29.47 -7.90
CA PRO A 303 -16.67 -30.67 -7.85
C PRO A 303 -15.52 -30.70 -8.87
N ALA A 304 -14.42 -31.37 -8.51
CA ALA A 304 -13.22 -31.53 -9.32
C ALA A 304 -13.15 -32.92 -9.99
N SER A 305 -12.70 -32.99 -11.25
CA SER A 305 -12.43 -34.26 -11.95
C SER A 305 -10.94 -34.64 -11.87
N ASP A 306 -10.07 -33.78 -12.42
CA ASP A 306 -8.66 -34.12 -12.70
C ASP A 306 -7.65 -33.15 -12.08
N VAL A 307 -8.03 -31.89 -11.91
CA VAL A 307 -7.18 -30.83 -11.34
C VAL A 307 -8.04 -29.86 -10.54
N ILE A 308 -7.46 -29.32 -9.48
CA ILE A 308 -7.98 -28.16 -8.75
C ILE A 308 -6.95 -27.04 -8.81
N THR A 309 -7.43 -25.81 -8.89
CA THR A 309 -6.67 -24.59 -8.70
C THR A 309 -6.96 -24.08 -7.29
N VAL A 310 -5.88 -23.83 -6.56
CA VAL A 310 -5.90 -23.24 -5.22
C VAL A 310 -5.42 -21.81 -5.35
N SER A 311 -6.31 -20.84 -5.17
CA SER A 311 -5.97 -19.43 -5.15
C SER A 311 -5.97 -18.91 -3.72
N SER A 312 -4.90 -18.21 -3.34
CA SER A 312 -4.68 -17.70 -2.00
C SER A 312 -4.13 -16.28 -2.03
N THR A 313 -4.41 -15.48 -1.00
CA THR A 313 -3.71 -14.20 -0.76
C THR A 313 -2.30 -14.37 -0.23
N LEU A 314 -1.88 -15.60 0.12
CA LEU A 314 -0.49 -15.90 0.47
C LEU A 314 0.36 -16.07 -0.79
N THR A 315 1.58 -15.51 -0.78
CA THR A 315 2.57 -15.64 -1.86
C THR A 315 3.56 -16.77 -1.63
N GLU A 316 3.66 -17.27 -0.40
CA GLU A 316 4.54 -18.37 0.02
C GLU A 316 3.87 -19.23 1.10
N GLY A 317 4.23 -20.50 1.18
CA GLY A 317 3.71 -21.42 2.19
C GLY A 317 3.60 -22.86 1.71
N THR A 318 2.75 -23.64 2.38
CA THR A 318 2.48 -25.04 2.05
C THR A 318 0.98 -25.25 1.84
N ILE A 319 0.63 -25.93 0.75
CA ILE A 319 -0.69 -26.45 0.50
C ILE A 319 -0.72 -27.94 0.86
N THR A 320 -1.66 -28.34 1.70
CA THR A 320 -1.90 -29.74 2.06
C THR A 320 -3.31 -30.15 1.68
N VAL A 321 -3.45 -31.37 1.17
CA VAL A 321 -4.75 -31.99 0.87
C VAL A 321 -4.92 -33.20 1.77
N THR A 322 -6.01 -33.25 2.53
CA THR A 322 -6.35 -34.35 3.44
C THR A 322 -7.70 -34.96 3.08
N ASP A 323 -7.90 -36.24 3.40
CA ASP A 323 -9.20 -36.88 3.33
C ASP A 323 -10.08 -36.57 4.56
N VAL A 324 -11.31 -37.06 4.58
CA VAL A 324 -12.26 -36.85 5.70
C VAL A 324 -11.79 -37.43 7.04
N ALA A 325 -10.82 -38.35 7.04
CA ALA A 325 -10.21 -38.90 8.25
C ALA A 325 -8.97 -38.10 8.70
N GLY A 326 -8.64 -36.99 8.00
CA GLY A 326 -7.48 -36.16 8.26
C GLY A 326 -6.17 -36.74 7.74
N LYS A 327 -6.20 -37.83 6.95
CA LYS A 327 -4.99 -38.40 6.38
C LYS A 327 -4.49 -37.52 5.25
N LEU A 328 -3.22 -37.11 5.33
CA LEU A 328 -2.53 -36.38 4.26
C LEU A 328 -2.46 -37.24 2.99
N VAL A 329 -3.03 -36.72 1.91
CA VAL A 329 -3.01 -37.37 0.59
C VAL A 329 -2.09 -36.64 -0.40
N LYS A 330 -1.86 -35.34 -0.21
CA LYS A 330 -0.94 -34.56 -1.04
C LYS A 330 -0.40 -33.34 -0.29
N SER A 331 0.84 -32.95 -0.60
CA SER A 331 1.46 -31.71 -0.11
C SER A 331 2.23 -31.05 -1.26
N THR A 332 2.18 -29.73 -1.35
CA THR A 332 2.85 -28.94 -2.40
C THR A 332 3.20 -27.57 -1.85
N GLU A 333 4.34 -27.02 -2.23
CA GLU A 333 4.71 -25.64 -1.87
C GLU A 333 3.85 -24.64 -2.65
N LEU A 334 3.43 -23.58 -1.96
CA LEU A 334 2.78 -22.42 -2.55
C LEU A 334 3.89 -21.47 -3.02
N ASN A 335 4.01 -21.28 -4.32
CA ASN A 335 5.07 -20.45 -4.92
C ASN A 335 4.53 -19.20 -5.63
N ASP A 336 3.21 -19.03 -5.66
CA ASP A 336 2.50 -17.91 -6.28
C ASP A 336 1.07 -17.85 -5.71
N LEU A 337 0.32 -16.78 -5.99
CA LEU A 337 -1.07 -16.55 -5.56
C LEU A 337 -2.08 -17.58 -6.09
N SER A 338 -1.65 -18.44 -7.02
CA SER A 338 -2.44 -19.52 -7.59
C SER A 338 -1.57 -20.73 -7.89
N THR A 339 -1.94 -21.90 -7.36
CA THR A 339 -1.23 -23.17 -7.59
C THR A 339 -2.19 -24.27 -8.02
N SER A 340 -1.83 -25.00 -9.07
CA SER A 340 -2.62 -26.13 -9.59
C SER A 340 -2.20 -27.45 -8.96
N ILE A 341 -3.16 -28.21 -8.45
CA ILE A 341 -2.96 -29.51 -7.82
C ILE A 341 -3.70 -30.59 -8.63
N ASN A 342 -2.94 -31.54 -9.16
CA ASN A 342 -3.50 -32.70 -9.85
C ASN A 342 -4.24 -33.63 -8.86
N THR A 343 -5.50 -33.97 -9.15
CA THR A 343 -6.38 -34.85 -8.36
C THR A 343 -6.70 -36.17 -9.05
N THR A 344 -6.08 -36.50 -10.19
CA THR A 344 -6.38 -37.74 -10.95
C THR A 344 -6.11 -39.02 -10.16
N GLY A 345 -5.20 -38.98 -9.17
CA GLY A 345 -4.91 -40.10 -8.27
C GLY A 345 -5.86 -40.23 -7.07
N LEU A 346 -6.80 -39.29 -6.87
CA LEU A 346 -7.73 -39.30 -5.73
C LEU A 346 -9.03 -40.05 -6.09
N ASN A 347 -9.63 -40.72 -5.12
CA ASN A 347 -10.92 -41.40 -5.29
C ASN A 347 -12.07 -40.39 -5.22
N ASN A 348 -13.27 -40.78 -5.69
CA ASN A 348 -14.47 -39.97 -5.50
C ASN A 348 -14.74 -39.79 -4.00
N GLY A 349 -14.90 -38.54 -3.55
CA GLY A 349 -15.00 -38.25 -2.11
C GLY A 349 -14.83 -36.77 -1.78
N VAL A 350 -14.89 -36.46 -0.48
CA VAL A 350 -14.65 -35.12 0.07
C VAL A 350 -13.21 -35.03 0.55
N TYR A 351 -12.57 -33.91 0.26
CA TYR A 351 -11.21 -33.57 0.68
C TYR A 351 -11.18 -32.16 1.26
N TYR A 352 -10.16 -31.89 2.06
CA TYR A 352 -9.88 -30.57 2.60
C TYR A 352 -8.53 -30.09 2.09
N VAL A 353 -8.48 -28.87 1.56
CA VAL A 353 -7.29 -28.21 1.09
C VAL A 353 -6.94 -27.12 2.08
N THR A 354 -5.77 -27.20 2.69
CA THR A 354 -5.29 -26.24 3.69
C THR A 354 -4.07 -25.51 3.16
N VAL A 355 -4.04 -24.19 3.28
CA VAL A 355 -2.89 -23.34 2.96
C VAL A 355 -2.39 -22.68 4.23
N THR A 356 -1.08 -22.72 4.46
CA THR A 356 -0.44 -22.09 5.62
C THR A 356 0.95 -21.57 5.28
N ASN A 357 1.36 -20.45 5.87
CA ASN A 357 2.75 -19.96 5.84
C ASN A 357 3.46 -20.11 7.20
N GLY A 358 2.88 -20.92 8.11
CA GLY A 358 3.37 -21.10 9.48
C GLY A 358 2.83 -20.09 10.50
N SER A 359 2.37 -18.91 10.05
CA SER A 359 1.75 -17.89 10.92
C SER A 359 0.23 -17.87 10.78
N VAL A 360 -0.28 -18.02 9.55
CA VAL A 360 -1.71 -18.01 9.24
C VAL A 360 -2.11 -19.26 8.47
N THR A 361 -3.33 -19.76 8.70
CA THR A 361 -3.83 -21.00 8.10
C THR A 361 -5.27 -20.83 7.64
N SER A 362 -5.61 -21.32 6.45
CA SER A 362 -6.97 -21.36 5.93
C SER A 362 -7.25 -22.70 5.25
N THR A 363 -8.49 -23.18 5.32
CA THR A 363 -8.90 -24.50 4.85
C THR A 363 -10.19 -24.41 4.04
N GLU A 364 -10.21 -25.01 2.86
CA GLU A 364 -11.38 -25.11 1.99
C GLU A 364 -11.76 -26.56 1.69
N LYS A 365 -13.06 -26.82 1.56
CA LYS A 365 -13.59 -28.15 1.23
C LYS A 365 -13.74 -28.30 -0.28
N VAL A 366 -13.23 -29.41 -0.82
CA VAL A 366 -13.41 -29.79 -2.22
C VAL A 366 -14.02 -31.18 -2.37
N VAL A 367 -14.91 -31.34 -3.35
CA VAL A 367 -15.51 -32.63 -3.70
C VAL A 367 -14.84 -33.13 -4.97
N VAL A 368 -14.23 -34.31 -4.93
CA VAL A 368 -13.70 -34.97 -6.14
C VAL A 368 -14.79 -35.92 -6.67
N LYS A 369 -15.17 -35.74 -7.94
CA LYS A 369 -16.15 -36.56 -8.64
C LYS A 369 -15.72 -36.78 -10.10
N LYS A 370 -15.39 -38.02 -10.42
CA LYS A 370 -15.08 -38.53 -11.76
C LYS A 370 -16.27 -39.22 -12.39
#